data_AF-A0A957N6P6-F1
#
_entry.id   AF-A0A957N6P6-F1
#
_cell.length_a   1.000
_cell.length_b   1.000
_cell.length_c   1.000
_cell.angle_alpha   90.00
_cell.angle_beta   90.00
_cell.angle_gamma   90.00
#
_symmetry.space_group_name_H-M   'P 1'
#
loop_
_entity.id
_entity.type
_entity.pdbx_description
1 polymer ?
#
loop_
_entity_poly.entity_id
_entity_poly.type
_entity_poly.pdbx_seq_one_letter_code
_entity_poly.pdbx_strand_id
1 'polypeptide(L)'
;MQLVQRFTRQIRRMTLVLAALLCAVLGGLVLRDTAQAQCLVEQEGGSCSAGYTLIGGPQSISGGSSSEEAVDHVFLPTSGQITHGDMVAMEAEAHKLLDDARTFRLDISPHNERPGFDAIVRQYNYDAGFEVEYEGGVTLAQRIEEADANLRLARDIYAFLAVYADLPRFRTSPDFVCPDDVEEDPFADNPPRDRCKFAARMRESLRENAYLHMIFGQQFAADALGLNFSADTVGAEALVLTEVKQLEMAVTQYDLALEVVQDGLRRGIGNGCYVSDFYTAAEWALLSRAVDGRQVALSEMAARKSYLDGYGVRKAEDDYRATSINQYINLIGTNGIAGRPPEERCTVADTGGEDPSNDMLAEMAIRMADTRLAYQNLQAGRNIFGYDVRFTPARPYHTPFGSNDKGLFEEAKDAAEYARELQ
;
A
#
# COMPACT_ATOMS: atom_id res chain seq x y z
N MET A 1 6.46 -52.57 10.25
CA MET A 1 5.63 -51.68 11.10
C MET A 1 6.34 -51.13 12.35
N GLN A 2 7.28 -51.85 12.98
CA GLN A 2 8.00 -51.37 14.18
C GLN A 2 9.07 -50.27 13.93
N LEU A 3 9.56 -50.12 12.69
CA LEU A 3 10.57 -49.11 12.34
C LEU A 3 9.98 -47.69 12.27
N VAL A 4 8.73 -47.55 11.81
CA VAL A 4 8.04 -46.26 11.65
C VAL A 4 7.66 -45.64 13.01
N GLN A 5 7.39 -46.48 14.03
CA GLN A 5 7.13 -46.02 15.39
C GLN A 5 8.38 -45.53 16.13
N ARG A 6 9.58 -46.01 15.76
CA ARG A 6 10.84 -45.52 16.34
C ARG A 6 11.24 -44.17 15.74
N PHE A 7 11.03 -43.98 14.44
CA PHE A 7 11.32 -42.72 13.75
C PHE A 7 10.44 -41.55 14.22
N THR A 8 9.14 -41.80 14.40
CA THR A 8 8.19 -40.78 14.89
C THR A 8 8.43 -40.37 16.34
N ARG A 9 8.95 -41.27 17.19
CA ARG A 9 9.37 -40.93 18.56
C ARG A 9 10.65 -40.11 18.62
N GLN A 10 11.60 -40.32 17.70
CA GLN A 10 12.83 -39.52 17.64
C GLN A 10 12.56 -38.09 17.18
N ILE A 11 11.70 -37.91 16.17
CA ILE A 11 11.33 -36.59 15.65
C ILE A 11 10.60 -35.76 16.72
N ARG A 12 9.67 -36.37 17.48
CA ARG A 12 8.98 -35.69 18.60
C ARG A 12 9.90 -35.26 19.74
N ARG A 13 10.99 -35.98 19.98
CA ARG A 13 11.97 -35.62 21.01
C ARG A 13 12.87 -34.47 20.54
N MET A 14 13.24 -34.42 19.26
CA MET A 14 14.01 -33.30 18.71
C MET A 14 13.20 -32.00 18.66
N THR A 15 11.90 -32.05 18.31
CA THR A 15 11.06 -30.83 18.29
C THR A 15 10.81 -30.25 19.68
N LEU A 16 10.65 -31.09 20.70
CA LEU A 16 10.52 -30.62 22.09
C LEU A 16 11.80 -29.97 22.65
N VAL A 17 12.97 -30.51 22.29
CA VAL A 17 14.25 -29.93 22.72
C VAL A 17 14.52 -28.60 22.00
N LEU A 18 14.18 -28.49 20.71
CA LEU A 18 14.31 -27.23 19.96
C LEU A 18 13.37 -26.14 20.49
N ALA A 19 12.13 -26.48 20.83
CA ALA A 19 11.17 -25.54 21.40
C ALA A 19 11.61 -25.04 22.80
N ALA A 20 12.15 -25.91 23.64
CA ALA A 20 12.66 -25.53 24.96
C ALA A 20 13.90 -24.61 24.88
N LEU A 21 14.78 -24.83 23.90
CA LEU A 21 15.93 -23.97 23.63
C LEU A 21 15.53 -22.59 23.10
N LEU A 22 14.51 -22.53 22.23
CA LEU A 22 13.98 -21.25 21.74
C LEU A 22 13.36 -20.41 22.87
N CYS A 23 12.60 -21.03 23.77
CA CYS A 23 12.01 -20.33 24.93
C CYS A 23 13.08 -19.85 25.94
N ALA A 24 14.17 -20.58 26.12
CA ALA A 24 15.25 -20.17 27.02
C ALA A 24 16.07 -18.99 26.46
N VAL A 25 16.24 -18.91 25.13
CA VAL A 25 16.93 -17.79 24.47
C VAL A 25 16.05 -16.53 24.44
N LEU A 26 14.72 -16.68 24.27
CA LEU A 26 13.76 -15.58 24.34
C LEU A 26 13.55 -15.05 25.78
N GLY A 27 13.61 -15.90 26.80
CA GLY A 27 13.49 -15.49 28.20
C GLY A 27 14.72 -14.76 28.77
N GLY A 28 15.91 -14.94 28.17
CA GLY A 28 17.15 -14.32 28.63
C GLY A 28 17.35 -12.86 28.20
N LEU A 29 16.54 -12.36 27.25
CA LEU A 29 16.67 -11.00 26.68
C LEU A 29 15.73 -9.96 27.30
N VAL A 30 14.86 -10.34 28.24
CA VAL A 30 13.79 -9.46 28.79
C VAL A 30 14.07 -8.96 30.22
N LEU A 31 15.27 -9.17 30.78
CA LEU A 31 15.60 -8.67 32.13
C LEU A 31 16.98 -8.00 32.19
N ARG A 32 17.00 -6.70 31.86
CA ARG A 32 17.96 -5.61 32.18
C ARG A 32 17.41 -4.39 31.41
N ASP A 33 16.94 -3.28 31.99
CA ASP A 33 17.45 -2.48 33.10
C ASP A 33 16.30 -1.84 33.87
N THR A 34 16.33 -1.92 35.20
CA THR A 34 15.60 -0.96 36.06
C THR A 34 16.62 0.06 36.57
N ALA A 35 16.72 1.21 35.90
CA ALA A 35 17.43 2.36 36.44
C ALA A 35 16.47 3.18 37.32
N GLN A 36 16.65 3.12 38.63
CA GLN A 36 16.06 4.10 39.54
C GLN A 36 16.95 5.34 39.54
N ALA A 37 16.40 6.49 39.16
CA ALA A 37 17.05 7.77 39.37
C ALA A 37 16.95 8.15 40.86
N GLN A 38 18.05 8.03 41.60
CA GLN A 38 18.22 8.69 42.90
C GLN A 38 18.76 10.10 42.66
N CYS A 39 18.00 11.12 43.08
CA CYS A 39 18.57 12.44 43.32
C CYS A 39 19.46 12.36 44.56
N LEU A 40 20.78 12.48 44.38
CA LEU A 40 21.70 12.61 45.49
C LEU A 40 21.84 14.10 45.85
N VAL A 41 21.35 14.41 47.06
CA VAL A 41 21.59 15.60 47.89
C VAL A 41 20.68 16.81 47.64
N GLU A 42 19.95 17.21 48.69
CA GLU A 42 19.21 18.46 48.83
C GLU A 42 20.15 19.67 48.75
N GLN A 43 19.91 20.56 47.79
CA GLN A 43 20.35 21.95 47.89
C GLN A 43 19.21 22.89 47.46
N GLU A 44 18.88 23.82 48.36
CA GLU A 44 17.88 24.85 48.15
C GLU A 44 18.36 25.86 47.09
N GLY A 45 17.58 26.00 46.02
CA GLY A 45 17.69 27.08 45.03
C GLY A 45 18.74 26.86 43.93
N GLY A 46 18.29 26.52 42.72
CA GLY A 46 19.11 26.60 41.51
C GLY A 46 18.95 25.41 40.56
N SER A 47 18.69 25.72 39.29
CA SER A 47 18.66 24.83 38.13
C SER A 47 19.68 23.68 38.16
N CYS A 48 19.19 22.45 37.90
CA CYS A 48 20.04 21.36 37.43
C CYS A 48 20.36 21.60 35.94
N SER A 49 21.44 22.32 35.63
CA SER A 49 22.03 22.25 34.29
C SER A 49 22.93 21.02 34.22
N ALA A 50 22.43 19.96 33.60
CA ALA A 50 23.29 18.93 33.04
C ALA A 50 22.91 18.83 31.56
N GLY A 51 23.76 19.40 30.72
CA GLY A 51 23.64 19.26 29.27
C GLY A 51 23.88 17.80 28.90
N TYR A 52 22.92 17.21 28.19
CA TYR A 52 23.05 15.89 27.60
C TYR A 52 22.73 15.99 26.11
N THR A 53 23.62 15.42 25.31
CA THR A 53 23.50 15.27 23.85
C THR A 53 22.87 13.92 23.56
N LEU A 54 22.04 13.83 22.51
CA LEU A 54 21.48 12.57 22.04
C LEU A 54 22.60 11.57 21.71
N ILE A 55 22.62 10.45 22.42
CA ILE A 55 23.40 9.25 22.05
C ILE A 55 22.40 8.23 21.55
N GLY A 56 22.08 8.33 20.27
CA GLY A 56 21.10 7.52 19.56
C GLY A 56 20.62 8.28 18.34
N GLY A 57 20.91 7.78 17.14
CA GLY A 57 20.49 8.44 15.90
C GLY A 57 18.97 8.44 15.70
N PRO A 58 18.46 9.22 14.74
CA PRO A 58 17.03 9.37 14.40
C PRO A 58 16.32 8.05 14.05
N GLN A 59 17.05 6.96 13.89
CA GLN A 59 16.53 5.59 13.74
C GLN A 59 15.77 5.07 14.97
N SER A 60 15.78 5.77 16.11
CA SER A 60 14.91 5.44 17.26
C SER A 60 13.42 5.74 17.04
N ILE A 61 13.05 6.36 15.90
CA ILE A 61 11.67 6.76 15.58
C ILE A 61 10.94 5.74 14.68
N SER A 62 11.64 4.72 14.16
CA SER A 62 11.00 3.64 13.38
C SER A 62 10.56 2.48 14.29
N GLY A 63 9.25 2.28 14.42
CA GLY A 63 8.65 1.15 15.14
C GLY A 63 8.43 -0.06 14.23
N GLY A 64 9.05 -1.18 14.57
CA GLY A 64 8.81 -2.50 13.99
C GLY A 64 7.47 -3.11 14.44
N SER A 65 6.95 -4.02 13.63
CA SER A 65 5.67 -4.69 13.82
C SER A 65 5.67 -5.66 15.01
N SER A 66 4.86 -5.38 16.03
CA SER A 66 4.30 -6.43 16.88
C SER A 66 2.81 -6.17 17.07
N SER A 67 2.03 -7.19 16.70
CA SER A 67 0.57 -7.24 16.78
C SER A 67 0.07 -7.23 18.22
N GLU A 68 -1.07 -6.54 18.39
CA GLU A 68 -1.98 -6.57 19.55
C GLU A 68 -1.55 -5.78 20.79
N GLU A 69 -2.53 -5.06 21.34
CA GLU A 69 -2.49 -4.10 22.45
C GLU A 69 -2.05 -2.67 22.05
N ALA A 70 -2.82 -1.68 22.51
CA ALA A 70 -2.62 -0.27 22.22
C ALA A 70 -1.19 0.16 22.62
N VAL A 71 -0.35 0.36 21.59
CA VAL A 71 1.04 0.77 21.77
C VAL A 71 1.07 2.27 22.06
N ASP A 72 1.08 2.60 23.37
CA ASP A 72 1.26 3.96 23.92
C ASP A 72 2.72 4.47 23.81
N HIS A 73 3.47 3.99 22.82
CA HIS A 73 4.90 4.25 22.70
C HIS A 73 5.25 4.65 21.27
N VAL A 74 4.93 5.90 20.92
CA VAL A 74 5.91 6.68 20.16
C VAL A 74 7.12 6.75 21.08
N PHE A 75 8.20 6.04 20.74
CA PHE A 75 9.46 6.12 21.46
C PHE A 75 10.04 7.54 21.28
N LEU A 76 9.51 8.48 22.05
CA LEU A 76 10.24 9.69 22.41
C LEU A 76 11.52 9.21 23.10
N PRO A 77 12.71 9.69 22.68
CA PRO A 77 13.96 9.27 23.28
C PRO A 77 13.89 9.45 24.80
N THR A 78 14.11 8.36 25.54
CA THR A 78 13.97 8.26 26.99
C THR A 78 15.05 9.02 27.78
N SER A 79 15.85 9.87 27.13
CA SER A 79 16.80 10.74 27.81
C SER A 79 17.17 11.96 26.95
N GLY A 80 16.67 13.14 27.35
CA GLY A 80 17.03 14.44 26.78
C GLY A 80 15.82 15.23 26.29
N GLN A 81 15.73 16.52 26.64
CA GLN A 81 14.77 17.43 26.02
C GLN A 81 15.17 17.63 24.56
N ILE A 82 14.28 17.30 23.62
CA ILE A 82 14.51 17.57 22.19
C ILE A 82 14.68 19.08 22.02
N THR A 83 15.85 19.49 21.53
CA THR A 83 16.17 20.91 21.33
C THR A 83 15.72 21.37 19.96
N HIS A 84 15.63 22.68 19.77
CA HIS A 84 15.38 23.25 18.44
C HIS A 84 16.48 22.85 17.43
N GLY A 85 17.73 22.72 17.86
CA GLY A 85 18.82 22.26 17.00
C GLY A 85 18.61 20.83 16.51
N ASP A 86 18.08 19.95 17.37
CA ASP A 86 17.75 18.58 16.99
C ASP A 86 16.62 18.56 15.95
N MET A 87 15.57 19.37 16.14
CA MET A 87 14.47 19.49 15.19
C MET A 87 14.92 20.05 13.83
N VAL A 88 15.90 20.97 13.82
CA VAL A 88 16.51 21.47 12.57
C VAL A 88 17.28 20.36 11.86
N ALA A 89 18.02 19.53 12.58
CA ALA A 89 18.73 18.39 12.00
C ALA A 89 17.75 17.35 11.43
N MET A 90 16.65 17.08 12.14
CA MET A 90 15.57 16.19 11.68
C MET A 90 14.92 16.71 10.41
N GLU A 91 14.61 18.02 10.32
CA GLU A 91 14.06 18.60 9.10
C GLU A 91 15.03 18.45 7.93
N ALA A 92 16.32 18.70 8.13
CA ALA A 92 17.31 18.60 7.07
C ALA A 92 17.45 17.16 6.55
N GLU A 93 17.37 16.17 7.45
CA GLU A 93 17.34 14.76 7.09
C GLU A 93 16.06 14.40 6.31
N ALA A 94 14.89 14.77 6.82
CA ALA A 94 13.61 14.51 6.15
C ALA A 94 13.53 15.18 4.77
N HIS A 95 14.08 16.40 4.64
CA HIS A 95 14.14 17.12 3.39
C HIS A 95 15.00 16.37 2.36
N LYS A 96 16.18 15.90 2.77
CA LYS A 96 17.04 15.10 1.91
C LYS A 96 16.37 13.80 1.48
N LEU A 97 15.80 13.05 2.43
CA LEU A 97 15.10 11.79 2.16
C LEU A 97 13.96 11.97 1.16
N LEU A 98 13.15 13.02 1.37
CA LEU A 98 12.06 13.37 0.47
C LEU A 98 12.58 13.76 -0.92
N ASP A 99 13.57 14.63 -1.03
CA ASP A 99 14.07 15.09 -2.33
C ASP A 99 14.76 13.97 -3.13
N ASP A 100 15.54 13.10 -2.47
CA ASP A 100 16.20 11.96 -3.13
C ASP A 100 15.18 10.96 -3.68
N ALA A 101 14.12 10.64 -2.92
CA ALA A 101 13.06 9.73 -3.37
C ALA A 101 12.13 10.38 -4.40
N ARG A 102 11.81 11.66 -4.23
CA ARG A 102 11.03 12.46 -5.17
C ARG A 102 11.72 12.57 -6.52
N THR A 103 13.04 12.74 -6.54
CA THR A 103 13.83 12.78 -7.78
C THR A 103 13.66 11.50 -8.59
N PHE A 104 13.69 10.34 -7.93
CA PHE A 104 13.41 9.06 -8.59
C PHE A 104 11.96 8.95 -9.05
N ARG A 105 10.99 9.28 -8.20
CA ARG A 105 9.57 9.28 -8.58
C ARG A 105 9.29 10.23 -9.76
N LEU A 106 9.99 11.36 -9.82
CA LEU A 106 9.97 12.28 -10.97
C LEU A 106 10.56 11.62 -12.21
N ASP A 107 11.71 10.97 -12.12
CA ASP A 107 12.34 10.27 -13.25
C ASP A 107 11.42 9.22 -13.91
N ILE A 108 10.67 8.47 -13.09
CA ILE A 108 9.70 7.47 -13.54
C ILE A 108 8.28 8.03 -13.75
N SER A 109 8.08 9.35 -13.76
CA SER A 109 6.77 9.95 -14.00
C SER A 109 6.46 10.04 -15.51
N PRO A 110 5.21 9.79 -15.94
CA PRO A 110 4.80 9.98 -17.34
C PRO A 110 4.80 11.45 -17.79
N HIS A 111 4.96 12.41 -16.86
CA HIS A 111 4.92 13.83 -17.18
C HIS A 111 6.29 14.35 -17.67
N ASN A 112 6.27 15.25 -18.67
CA ASN A 112 7.44 15.87 -19.28
C ASN A 112 8.42 14.92 -20.00
N GLU A 113 7.92 13.85 -20.64
CA GLU A 113 8.69 12.96 -21.53
C GLU A 113 10.05 12.53 -20.97
N ARG A 114 10.02 11.91 -19.78
CA ARG A 114 11.24 11.54 -19.08
C ARG A 114 11.79 10.18 -19.56
N PRO A 115 13.11 10.08 -19.79
CA PRO A 115 13.71 8.85 -20.30
C PRO A 115 13.59 7.68 -19.31
N GLY A 116 13.56 7.93 -18.00
CA GLY A 116 13.34 6.90 -16.97
C GLY A 116 11.98 6.22 -17.11
N PHE A 117 10.90 6.98 -17.24
CA PHE A 117 9.56 6.42 -17.48
C PHE A 117 9.52 5.52 -18.73
N ASP A 118 10.08 6.00 -19.84
CA ASP A 118 10.06 5.26 -21.09
C ASP A 118 10.86 3.95 -21.03
N ALA A 119 12.03 3.98 -20.41
CA ALA A 119 12.93 2.83 -20.31
C ALA A 119 12.47 1.79 -19.27
N ILE A 120 11.83 2.23 -18.19
CA ILE A 120 11.58 1.39 -17.01
C ILE A 120 10.12 1.02 -16.88
N VAL A 121 9.22 1.98 -17.12
CA VAL A 121 7.78 1.81 -16.90
C VAL A 121 7.11 1.40 -18.20
N ARG A 122 7.25 2.19 -19.26
CA ARG A 122 6.60 1.90 -20.55
C ARG A 122 7.17 0.68 -21.27
N GLN A 123 8.46 0.43 -21.12
CA GLN A 123 9.16 -0.74 -21.69
C GLN A 123 9.45 -1.81 -20.63
N TYR A 124 8.59 -1.92 -19.61
CA TYR A 124 8.80 -2.85 -18.50
C TYR A 124 9.00 -4.28 -18.98
N ASN A 125 10.09 -4.91 -18.54
CA ASN A 125 10.43 -6.28 -18.90
C ASN A 125 9.79 -7.26 -17.91
N TYR A 126 8.67 -7.87 -18.29
CA TYR A 126 7.93 -8.83 -17.46
C TYR A 126 8.66 -10.15 -17.15
N ASP A 127 9.73 -10.48 -17.88
CA ASP A 127 10.57 -11.65 -17.63
C ASP A 127 11.65 -11.36 -16.58
N ALA A 128 12.27 -10.17 -16.68
CA ALA A 128 13.27 -9.71 -15.70
C ALA A 128 12.62 -9.17 -14.42
N GLY A 129 11.39 -8.66 -14.50
CA GLY A 129 10.67 -8.06 -13.37
C GLY A 129 11.40 -6.85 -12.80
N PHE A 130 11.39 -6.71 -11.48
CA PHE A 130 12.06 -5.62 -10.77
C PHE A 130 13.58 -5.85 -10.57
N GLU A 131 14.14 -6.94 -11.10
CA GLU A 131 15.59 -7.23 -11.03
C GLU A 131 16.40 -6.56 -12.14
N VAL A 132 15.75 -5.77 -13.01
CA VAL A 132 16.44 -4.97 -14.02
C VAL A 132 17.38 -3.98 -13.34
N GLU A 133 18.60 -3.88 -13.87
CA GLU A 133 19.60 -2.92 -13.39
C GLU A 133 19.11 -1.48 -13.63
N TYR A 134 19.09 -0.70 -12.57
CA TYR A 134 18.87 0.74 -12.54
C TYR A 134 20.21 1.45 -12.27
N GLU A 135 20.27 2.74 -12.57
CA GLU A 135 21.50 3.55 -12.52
C GLU A 135 22.39 3.26 -11.30
N GLY A 136 23.69 3.10 -11.52
CA GLY A 136 24.65 2.87 -10.43
C GLY A 136 24.76 1.42 -9.96
N GLY A 137 24.22 0.44 -10.70
CA GLY A 137 24.38 -0.98 -10.43
C GLY A 137 23.45 -1.53 -9.35
N VAL A 138 22.41 -0.78 -8.98
CA VAL A 138 21.32 -1.22 -8.09
C VAL A 138 20.17 -1.77 -8.92
N THR A 139 19.37 -2.69 -8.40
CA THR A 139 18.18 -3.15 -9.12
C THR A 139 17.03 -2.16 -8.95
N LEU A 140 16.06 -2.19 -9.88
CA LEU A 140 14.84 -1.38 -9.76
C LEU A 140 14.09 -1.68 -8.45
N ALA A 141 14.05 -2.95 -8.03
CA ALA A 141 13.48 -3.36 -6.74
C ALA A 141 14.15 -2.62 -5.57
N GLN A 142 15.49 -2.65 -5.51
CA GLN A 142 16.25 -1.98 -4.45
C GLN A 142 16.00 -0.47 -4.45
N ARG A 143 15.93 0.16 -5.63
CA ARG A 143 15.68 1.60 -5.73
C ARG A 143 14.28 1.99 -5.24
N ILE A 144 13.27 1.17 -5.55
CA ILE A 144 11.89 1.33 -5.07
C ILE A 144 11.84 1.14 -3.55
N GLU A 145 12.41 0.06 -3.03
CA GLU A 145 12.43 -0.22 -1.58
C GLU A 145 13.12 0.91 -0.80
N GLU A 146 14.24 1.44 -1.32
CA GLU A 146 14.91 2.59 -0.74
C GLU A 146 14.04 3.86 -0.78
N ALA A 147 13.40 4.14 -1.91
CA ALA A 147 12.50 5.28 -2.05
C ALA A 147 11.31 5.20 -1.08
N ASP A 148 10.69 4.02 -0.96
CA ASP A 148 9.57 3.77 -0.05
C ASP A 148 9.98 3.98 1.41
N ALA A 149 11.12 3.40 1.81
CA ALA A 149 11.65 3.55 3.16
C ALA A 149 11.97 5.02 3.48
N ASN A 150 12.65 5.71 2.56
CA ASN A 150 13.00 7.12 2.72
C ASN A 150 11.75 8.01 2.83
N LEU A 151 10.72 7.78 2.01
CA LEU A 151 9.48 8.55 2.05
C LEU A 151 8.65 8.27 3.30
N ARG A 152 8.61 7.02 3.79
CA ARG A 152 7.95 6.68 5.07
C ARG A 152 8.67 7.34 6.25
N LEU A 153 10.00 7.32 6.25
CA LEU A 153 10.78 7.99 7.30
C LEU A 153 10.62 9.52 7.24
N ALA A 154 10.67 10.12 6.05
CA ALA A 154 10.44 11.55 5.87
C ALA A 154 9.04 11.95 6.34
N ARG A 155 8.00 11.18 5.98
CA ARG A 155 6.62 11.36 6.47
C ARG A 155 6.58 11.38 7.99
N ASP A 156 7.18 10.39 8.65
CA ASP A 156 7.15 10.27 10.11
C ASP A 156 7.88 11.42 10.80
N ILE A 157 9.03 11.84 10.27
CA ILE A 157 9.77 13.00 10.80
C ILE A 157 8.95 14.29 10.60
N TYR A 158 8.40 14.52 9.42
CA TYR A 158 7.58 15.71 9.17
C TYR A 158 6.29 15.71 9.97
N ALA A 159 5.67 14.56 10.20
CA ALA A 159 4.52 14.42 11.09
C ALA A 159 4.87 14.81 12.52
N PHE A 160 6.02 14.32 13.02
CA PHE A 160 6.55 14.71 14.33
C PHE A 160 6.80 16.22 14.41
N LEU A 161 7.49 16.81 13.42
CA LEU A 161 7.75 18.25 13.36
C LEU A 161 6.44 19.07 13.30
N ALA A 162 5.43 18.60 12.58
CA ALA A 162 4.13 19.28 12.49
C ALA A 162 3.42 19.39 13.84
N VAL A 163 3.63 18.44 14.75
CA VAL A 163 3.01 18.44 16.09
C VAL A 163 3.87 19.16 17.13
N TYR A 164 5.19 18.96 17.09
CA TYR A 164 6.08 19.33 18.21
C TYR A 164 7.00 20.51 17.93
N ALA A 165 7.18 20.93 16.67
CA ALA A 165 8.09 22.01 16.35
C ALA A 165 7.55 23.40 16.72
N ASP A 166 8.43 24.26 17.23
CA ASP A 166 8.16 25.68 17.45
C ASP A 166 8.27 26.43 16.11
N LEU A 167 7.17 26.45 15.36
CA LEU A 167 7.10 27.06 14.03
C LEU A 167 7.56 28.55 14.01
N PRO A 168 7.16 29.42 14.95
CA PRO A 168 7.70 30.78 15.05
C PRO A 168 9.23 30.83 15.12
N ARG A 169 9.85 29.90 15.84
CA ARG A 169 11.30 29.81 15.94
C ARG A 169 11.96 29.33 14.64
N PHE A 170 11.34 28.38 13.93
CA PHE A 170 11.80 27.98 12.59
C PHE A 170 11.73 29.13 11.58
N ARG A 171 10.63 29.88 11.58
CA ARG A 171 10.43 31.03 10.65
C ARG A 171 11.40 32.18 10.85
N THR A 172 11.94 32.32 12.05
CA THR A 172 12.93 33.36 12.38
C THR A 172 14.37 32.87 12.24
N SER A 173 14.58 31.59 11.93
CA SER A 173 15.92 31.03 11.74
C SER A 173 16.50 31.43 10.38
N PRO A 174 17.75 31.92 10.32
CA PRO A 174 18.39 32.29 9.06
C PRO A 174 18.66 31.10 8.12
N ASP A 175 18.63 29.89 8.65
CA ASP A 175 18.90 28.65 7.90
C ASP A 175 17.66 28.15 7.12
N PHE A 176 16.50 28.79 7.32
CA PHE A 176 15.22 28.37 6.74
C PHE A 176 14.62 29.46 5.86
N VAL A 177 14.21 29.05 4.66
CA VAL A 177 13.37 29.87 3.78
C VAL A 177 11.93 29.42 4.00
N CYS A 178 11.16 30.24 4.73
CA CYS A 178 9.72 30.03 4.98
C CYS A 178 8.91 31.15 4.30
N PRO A 179 8.65 31.08 2.99
CA PRO A 179 7.85 32.08 2.31
C PRO A 179 6.37 31.94 2.70
N ASP A 180 5.76 33.01 3.19
CA ASP A 180 4.38 33.02 3.73
C ASP A 180 3.30 32.70 2.67
N ASP A 181 3.56 32.95 1.38
CA ASP A 181 2.54 32.95 0.31
C ASP A 181 2.63 31.76 -0.66
N VAL A 182 3.27 30.66 -0.26
CA VAL A 182 3.30 29.46 -1.11
C VAL A 182 2.03 28.65 -0.91
N GLU A 183 1.16 28.66 -1.93
CA GLU A 183 0.02 27.75 -2.02
C GLU A 183 0.51 26.31 -2.25
N GLU A 184 -0.12 25.34 -1.58
CA GLU A 184 0.15 23.93 -1.80
C GLU A 184 -0.51 23.52 -3.12
N ASP A 185 0.30 23.35 -4.17
CA ASP A 185 -0.15 22.72 -5.40
C ASP A 185 0.29 21.24 -5.40
N PRO A 186 -0.64 20.29 -5.15
CA PRO A 186 -0.34 18.86 -5.16
C PRO A 186 -0.04 18.30 -6.56
N PHE A 187 -0.20 19.09 -7.62
CA PHE A 187 0.02 18.71 -9.01
C PHE A 187 1.20 19.42 -9.68
N ALA A 188 1.83 20.40 -9.02
CA ALA A 188 3.00 21.08 -9.57
C ALA A 188 4.23 20.16 -9.57
N ASP A 189 4.98 20.16 -10.68
CA ASP A 189 6.22 19.38 -10.79
C ASP A 189 7.33 19.85 -9.85
N ASN A 190 7.35 21.15 -9.52
CA ASN A 190 8.31 21.73 -8.60
C ASN A 190 7.77 23.06 -8.04
N PRO A 191 6.68 23.03 -7.24
CA PRO A 191 6.15 24.25 -6.67
C PRO A 191 7.22 24.89 -5.76
N PRO A 192 7.22 26.22 -5.60
CA PRO A 192 7.98 26.87 -4.54
C PRO A 192 7.72 26.13 -3.23
N ARG A 193 8.77 25.91 -2.42
CA ARG A 193 8.69 25.03 -1.27
C ARG A 193 8.82 25.80 0.03
N ASP A 194 7.72 25.97 0.75
CA ASP A 194 7.81 26.36 2.16
C ASP A 194 8.33 25.17 2.97
N ARG A 195 9.57 25.26 3.44
CA ARG A 195 10.22 24.21 4.27
C ARG A 195 9.60 24.11 5.66
N CYS A 196 8.87 25.15 6.07
CA CYS A 196 8.36 25.31 7.42
C CYS A 196 6.89 24.86 7.52
N LYS A 197 6.23 24.60 6.38
CA LYS A 197 4.94 23.89 6.34
C LYS A 197 5.13 22.37 6.48
N PHE A 198 5.47 21.91 7.69
CA PHE A 198 5.75 20.50 7.97
C PHE A 198 4.59 19.57 7.63
N ALA A 199 3.34 19.97 7.90
CA ALA A 199 2.16 19.19 7.52
C ALA A 199 2.07 18.97 5.99
N ALA A 200 2.37 20.01 5.20
CA ALA A 200 2.38 19.90 3.74
C ALA A 200 3.52 18.99 3.23
N ARG A 201 4.69 19.02 3.88
CA ARG A 201 5.83 18.14 3.56
C ARG A 201 5.56 16.68 3.92
N MET A 202 4.88 16.46 5.03
CA MET A 202 4.39 15.14 5.42
C MET A 202 3.44 14.60 4.34
N ARG A 203 2.43 15.40 3.95
CA ARG A 203 1.49 15.04 2.87
C ARG A 203 2.20 14.77 1.56
N GLU A 204 3.14 15.62 1.17
CA GLU A 204 3.98 15.41 -0.02
C GLU A 204 4.68 14.05 0.07
N SER A 205 5.40 13.77 1.15
CA SER A 205 6.10 12.49 1.35
C SER A 205 5.17 11.28 1.17
N LEU A 206 3.95 11.38 1.69
CA LEU A 206 2.93 10.34 1.54
C LEU A 206 2.42 10.22 0.09
N ARG A 207 2.12 11.34 -0.57
CA ARG A 207 1.67 11.36 -1.96
C ARG A 207 2.73 10.79 -2.90
N GLU A 208 3.99 11.20 -2.74
CA GLU A 208 5.08 10.71 -3.58
C GLU A 208 5.29 9.20 -3.43
N ASN A 209 5.10 8.67 -2.22
CA ASN A 209 5.22 7.24 -1.96
C ASN A 209 4.08 6.45 -2.62
N ALA A 210 2.84 6.89 -2.42
CA ALA A 210 1.71 6.26 -3.08
C ALA A 210 1.77 6.40 -4.61
N TYR A 211 2.25 7.54 -5.14
CA TYR A 211 2.41 7.75 -6.58
C TYR A 211 3.44 6.80 -7.22
N LEU A 212 4.52 6.47 -6.52
CA LEU A 212 5.50 5.49 -6.99
C LEU A 212 4.82 4.18 -7.39
N HIS A 213 3.96 3.65 -6.52
CA HIS A 213 3.22 2.43 -6.78
C HIS A 213 2.06 2.62 -7.77
N MET A 214 1.35 3.75 -7.70
CA MET A 214 0.25 4.04 -8.64
C MET A 214 0.73 4.08 -10.10
N ILE A 215 1.94 4.59 -10.36
CA ILE A 215 2.52 4.62 -11.71
C ILE A 215 2.66 3.20 -12.27
N PHE A 216 3.31 2.29 -11.52
CA PHE A 216 3.46 0.90 -11.96
C PHE A 216 2.10 0.18 -12.04
N GLY A 217 1.22 0.37 -11.06
CA GLY A 217 -0.11 -0.22 -11.05
C GLY A 217 -0.95 0.18 -12.26
N GLN A 218 -0.93 1.46 -12.63
CA GLN A 218 -1.61 1.98 -13.81
C GLN A 218 -0.99 1.46 -15.10
N GLN A 219 0.34 1.42 -15.18
CA GLN A 219 1.02 0.90 -16.36
C GLN A 219 0.70 -0.58 -16.58
N PHE A 220 0.81 -1.42 -15.55
CA PHE A 220 0.50 -2.85 -15.67
C PHE A 220 -0.96 -3.10 -16.02
N ALA A 221 -1.88 -2.30 -15.47
CA ALA A 221 -3.28 -2.36 -15.87
C ALA A 221 -3.47 -1.93 -17.34
N ALA A 222 -2.81 -0.85 -17.77
CA ALA A 222 -2.88 -0.38 -19.15
C ALA A 222 -2.31 -1.41 -20.14
N ASP A 223 -1.20 -2.06 -19.80
CA ASP A 223 -0.60 -3.12 -20.62
C ASP A 223 -1.50 -4.35 -20.74
N ALA A 224 -2.19 -4.72 -19.66
CA ALA A 224 -3.16 -5.82 -19.67
C ALA A 224 -4.46 -5.49 -20.42
N LEU A 225 -4.83 -4.21 -20.46
CA LEU A 225 -6.04 -3.70 -21.13
C LEU A 225 -5.75 -3.21 -22.56
N GLY A 226 -4.47 -3.10 -22.94
CA GLY A 226 -4.00 -2.81 -24.28
C GLY A 226 -4.39 -3.94 -25.20
N LEU A 227 -5.62 -3.88 -25.70
CA LEU A 227 -6.21 -4.91 -26.55
C LEU A 227 -5.32 -5.12 -27.79
N ASN A 228 -4.56 -6.21 -27.79
CA ASN A 228 -3.99 -6.77 -29.01
C ASN A 228 -5.14 -7.35 -29.86
N PHE A 229 -5.93 -6.46 -30.48
CA PHE A 229 -7.00 -6.83 -31.43
C PHE A 229 -6.47 -7.38 -32.76
N SER A 230 -5.18 -7.70 -32.87
CA SER A 230 -4.57 -8.15 -34.11
C SER A 230 -3.98 -9.55 -34.01
N ALA A 231 -4.59 -10.42 -34.82
CA ALA A 231 -4.02 -11.58 -35.50
C ALA A 231 -3.99 -12.92 -34.76
N ASP A 232 -4.71 -13.86 -35.39
CA ASP A 232 -4.75 -15.32 -35.23
C ASP A 232 -5.02 -15.89 -33.83
N THR A 233 -6.16 -16.58 -33.74
CA THR A 233 -6.71 -17.31 -32.59
C THR A 233 -5.83 -18.46 -32.05
N VAL A 234 -4.57 -18.57 -32.51
CA VAL A 234 -3.61 -19.57 -32.02
C VAL A 234 -2.77 -18.92 -30.92
N GLY A 235 -3.15 -19.16 -29.66
CA GLY A 235 -2.43 -18.63 -28.48
C GLY A 235 -3.21 -17.62 -27.63
N ALA A 236 -4.51 -17.42 -27.88
CA ALA A 236 -5.36 -16.52 -27.10
C ALA A 236 -5.35 -16.82 -25.59
N GLU A 237 -5.25 -18.10 -25.20
CA GLU A 237 -5.12 -18.48 -23.79
C GLU A 237 -3.79 -18.04 -23.16
N ALA A 238 -2.67 -18.17 -23.88
CA ALA A 238 -1.36 -17.72 -23.41
C ALA A 238 -1.28 -16.19 -23.30
N LEU A 239 -1.93 -15.48 -24.23
CA LEU A 239 -2.10 -14.03 -24.16
C LEU A 239 -2.89 -13.63 -22.91
N VAL A 240 -4.06 -14.24 -22.68
CA VAL A 240 -4.90 -13.95 -21.52
C VAL A 240 -4.19 -14.31 -20.20
N LEU A 241 -3.40 -15.39 -20.15
CA LEU A 241 -2.57 -15.70 -18.98
C LEU A 241 -1.53 -14.61 -18.71
N THR A 242 -0.98 -13.99 -19.77
CA THR A 242 -0.06 -12.85 -19.66
C THR A 242 -0.79 -11.63 -19.12
N GLU A 243 -1.96 -11.31 -19.67
CA GLU A 243 -2.81 -10.21 -19.18
C GLU A 243 -3.22 -10.41 -17.70
N VAL A 244 -3.56 -11.64 -17.30
CA VAL A 244 -3.86 -11.97 -15.90
C VAL A 244 -2.63 -11.73 -15.01
N LYS A 245 -1.44 -12.15 -15.42
CA LYS A 245 -0.19 -11.89 -14.66
C LYS A 245 0.07 -10.39 -14.51
N GLN A 246 -0.14 -9.61 -15.57
CA GLN A 246 -0.02 -8.15 -15.54
C GLN A 246 -1.04 -7.52 -14.59
N LEU A 247 -2.30 -7.98 -14.60
CA LEU A 247 -3.32 -7.52 -13.65
C LEU A 247 -2.99 -7.91 -12.20
N GLU A 248 -2.42 -9.08 -11.95
CA GLU A 248 -1.95 -9.49 -10.61
C GLU A 248 -0.82 -8.57 -10.10
N MET A 249 0.10 -8.18 -11.00
CA MET A 249 1.13 -7.19 -10.68
C MET A 249 0.52 -5.81 -10.43
N ALA A 250 -0.48 -5.40 -11.23
CA ALA A 250 -1.20 -4.15 -11.03
C ALA A 250 -1.88 -4.11 -9.65
N VAL A 251 -2.59 -5.18 -9.28
CA VAL A 251 -3.25 -5.32 -7.98
C VAL A 251 -2.24 -5.20 -6.85
N THR A 252 -1.08 -5.85 -6.97
CA THR A 252 -0.01 -5.78 -5.97
C THR A 252 0.48 -4.34 -5.77
N GLN A 253 0.68 -3.59 -6.86
CA GLN A 253 1.11 -2.20 -6.77
C GLN A 253 0.00 -1.30 -6.19
N TYR A 254 -1.27 -1.50 -6.55
CA TYR A 254 -2.36 -0.75 -5.91
C TYR A 254 -2.53 -1.10 -4.43
N ASP A 255 -2.26 -2.34 -4.01
CA ASP A 255 -2.25 -2.74 -2.60
C ASP A 255 -1.14 -2.02 -1.84
N LEU A 256 0.07 -1.89 -2.41
CA LEU A 256 1.16 -1.11 -1.82
C LEU A 256 0.80 0.38 -1.72
N ALA A 257 0.25 0.97 -2.78
CA ALA A 257 -0.23 2.35 -2.76
C ALA A 257 -1.31 2.57 -1.67
N LEU A 258 -2.23 1.63 -1.54
CA LEU A 258 -3.27 1.65 -0.52
C LEU A 258 -2.67 1.56 0.88
N GLU A 259 -1.73 0.65 1.10
CA GLU A 259 -1.05 0.46 2.39
C GLU A 259 -0.35 1.75 2.84
N VAL A 260 0.33 2.46 1.94
CA VAL A 260 1.01 3.73 2.24
C VAL A 260 0.05 4.76 2.83
N VAL A 261 -1.12 4.93 2.21
CA VAL A 261 -2.14 5.89 2.68
C VAL A 261 -2.87 5.36 3.91
N GLN A 262 -3.10 4.05 4.03
CA GLN A 262 -3.77 3.45 5.18
C GLN A 262 -2.89 3.37 6.42
N ASP A 263 -1.57 3.27 6.28
CA ASP A 263 -0.63 3.27 7.40
C ASP A 263 -0.76 4.59 8.19
N GLY A 264 -0.92 5.72 7.50
CA GLY A 264 -1.15 7.01 8.16
C GLY A 264 -2.43 7.07 9.00
N LEU A 265 -3.43 6.24 8.70
CA LEU A 265 -4.65 6.12 9.51
C LEU A 265 -4.42 5.50 10.89
N ARG A 266 -3.35 4.68 11.02
CA ARG A 266 -3.00 3.96 12.24
C ARG A 266 -1.73 4.49 12.89
N ARG A 267 -0.97 5.32 12.18
CA ARG A 267 0.29 5.91 12.64
C ARG A 267 0.02 7.05 13.61
N GLY A 268 0.09 6.73 14.90
CA GLY A 268 0.10 7.73 15.97
C GLY A 268 1.40 8.54 15.97
N ILE A 269 1.28 9.86 16.10
CA ILE A 269 2.40 10.81 16.20
C ILE A 269 2.70 11.14 17.67
N GLY A 270 1.69 11.01 18.54
CA GLY A 270 1.70 11.39 19.94
C GLY A 270 0.62 12.44 20.26
N ASN A 271 0.32 12.68 21.54
CA ASN A 271 -0.74 13.60 21.98
C ASN A 271 -2.15 13.32 21.39
N GLY A 272 -2.42 12.08 21.01
CA GLY A 272 -3.67 11.69 20.36
C GLY A 272 -3.74 12.01 18.85
N CYS A 273 -2.71 12.63 18.28
CA CYS A 273 -2.64 12.94 16.85
C CYS A 273 -2.26 11.69 16.02
N TYR A 274 -2.94 11.53 14.89
CA TYR A 274 -2.59 10.57 13.85
C TYR A 274 -2.14 11.29 12.59
N VAL A 275 -1.35 10.61 11.75
CA VAL A 275 -0.94 11.15 10.44
C VAL A 275 -2.15 11.50 9.57
N SER A 276 -3.23 10.73 9.64
CA SER A 276 -4.49 10.99 8.95
C SER A 276 -5.21 12.27 9.37
N ASP A 277 -4.91 12.84 10.55
CA ASP A 277 -5.52 14.10 11.00
C ASP A 277 -5.04 15.31 10.18
N PHE A 278 -4.02 15.12 9.35
CA PHE A 278 -3.44 16.13 8.45
C PHE A 278 -3.81 15.89 6.98
N TYR A 279 -4.62 14.88 6.67
CA TYR A 279 -5.03 14.57 5.30
C TYR A 279 -5.97 15.63 4.76
N THR A 280 -5.74 16.07 3.54
CA THR A 280 -6.64 16.94 2.77
C THR A 280 -7.44 16.10 1.77
N ALA A 281 -8.34 16.73 1.02
CA ALA A 281 -9.01 16.10 -0.12
C ALA A 281 -8.06 15.37 -1.08
N ALA A 282 -6.80 15.81 -1.22
CA ALA A 282 -5.82 15.16 -2.10
C ALA A 282 -5.43 13.74 -1.61
N GLU A 283 -5.14 13.57 -0.32
CA GLU A 283 -4.77 12.28 0.25
C GLU A 283 -5.97 11.32 0.29
N TRP A 284 -7.16 11.84 0.59
CA TRP A 284 -8.40 11.06 0.50
C TRP A 284 -8.70 10.62 -0.93
N ALA A 285 -8.54 11.51 -1.92
CA ALA A 285 -8.69 11.16 -3.32
C ALA A 285 -7.66 10.12 -3.76
N LEU A 286 -6.44 10.15 -3.22
CA LEU A 286 -5.41 9.15 -3.52
C LEU A 286 -5.79 7.76 -2.99
N LEU A 287 -6.31 7.70 -1.75
CA LEU A 287 -6.89 6.47 -1.19
C LEU A 287 -7.98 5.91 -2.12
N SER A 288 -8.93 6.75 -2.51
CA SER A 288 -10.03 6.36 -3.40
C SER A 288 -9.51 5.83 -4.74
N ARG A 289 -8.58 6.55 -5.39
CA ARG A 289 -7.99 6.15 -6.67
C ARG A 289 -7.23 4.82 -6.59
N ALA A 290 -6.52 4.55 -5.50
CA ALA A 290 -5.84 3.27 -5.31
C ALA A 290 -6.85 2.12 -5.15
N VAL A 291 -7.91 2.33 -4.36
CA VAL A 291 -9.01 1.35 -4.23
C VAL A 291 -9.70 1.10 -5.57
N ASP A 292 -9.96 2.15 -6.33
CA ASP A 292 -10.60 2.08 -7.64
C ASP A 292 -9.73 1.33 -8.67
N GLY A 293 -8.45 1.69 -8.77
CA GLY A 293 -7.50 1.04 -9.67
C GLY A 293 -7.38 -0.45 -9.37
N ARG A 294 -7.26 -0.80 -8.08
CA ARG A 294 -7.24 -2.19 -7.61
C ARG A 294 -8.50 -2.95 -7.99
N GLN A 295 -9.66 -2.35 -7.77
CA GLN A 295 -10.94 -2.97 -8.08
C GLN A 295 -11.09 -3.23 -9.58
N VAL A 296 -10.76 -2.25 -10.41
CA VAL A 296 -10.80 -2.41 -11.86
C VAL A 296 -9.90 -3.58 -12.26
N ALA A 297 -8.66 -3.62 -11.78
CA ALA A 297 -7.74 -4.71 -12.07
C ALA A 297 -8.27 -6.09 -11.62
N LEU A 298 -8.83 -6.19 -10.41
CA LEU A 298 -9.45 -7.43 -9.91
C LEU A 298 -10.67 -7.86 -10.73
N SER A 299 -11.53 -6.92 -11.12
CA SER A 299 -12.72 -7.20 -11.93
C SER A 299 -12.33 -7.71 -13.32
N GLU A 300 -11.35 -7.05 -13.94
CA GLU A 300 -10.79 -7.42 -15.25
C GLU A 300 -10.08 -8.79 -15.21
N MET A 301 -9.43 -9.09 -14.09
CA MET A 301 -8.81 -10.38 -13.84
C MET A 301 -9.86 -11.47 -13.67
N ALA A 302 -10.92 -11.22 -12.89
CA ALA A 302 -12.01 -12.17 -12.69
C ALA A 302 -12.77 -12.43 -14.00
N ALA A 303 -13.01 -11.39 -14.80
CA ALA A 303 -13.58 -11.51 -16.13
C ALA A 303 -12.74 -12.47 -16.99
N ARG A 304 -11.43 -12.23 -17.13
CA ARG A 304 -10.51 -13.11 -17.90
C ARG A 304 -10.49 -14.54 -17.36
N LYS A 305 -10.34 -14.73 -16.06
CA LYS A 305 -10.33 -16.07 -15.44
C LYS A 305 -11.63 -16.83 -15.66
N SER A 306 -12.77 -16.14 -15.80
CA SER A 306 -14.06 -16.81 -16.06
C SER A 306 -14.14 -17.53 -17.40
N TYR A 307 -13.31 -17.13 -18.38
CA TYR A 307 -13.25 -17.69 -19.74
C TYR A 307 -11.97 -18.50 -20.00
N LEU A 308 -11.08 -18.67 -19.00
CA LEU A 308 -9.90 -19.53 -19.07
C LEU A 308 -10.24 -20.96 -18.65
N ASP A 309 -9.73 -21.93 -19.41
CA ASP A 309 -9.83 -23.34 -19.03
C ASP A 309 -9.01 -23.62 -17.77
N GLY A 310 -9.53 -24.46 -16.87
CA GLY A 310 -8.89 -24.80 -15.59
C GLY A 310 -9.08 -23.78 -14.46
N TYR A 311 -9.53 -22.55 -14.74
CA TYR A 311 -10.00 -21.60 -13.72
C TYR A 311 -11.51 -21.73 -13.53
N GLY A 312 -12.27 -21.44 -14.58
CA GLY A 312 -13.73 -21.48 -14.62
C GLY A 312 -14.44 -20.46 -13.71
N VAL A 313 -15.78 -20.51 -13.74
CA VAL A 313 -16.68 -19.58 -13.04
C VAL A 313 -16.39 -19.49 -11.54
N ARG A 314 -16.04 -20.61 -10.89
CA ARG A 314 -15.81 -20.65 -9.43
C ARG A 314 -14.63 -19.77 -8.99
N LYS A 315 -13.54 -19.73 -9.76
CA LYS A 315 -12.38 -18.91 -9.41
C LYS A 315 -12.65 -17.42 -9.62
N ALA A 316 -13.44 -17.08 -10.64
CA ALA A 316 -13.95 -15.73 -10.82
C ALA A 316 -14.89 -15.29 -9.67
N GLU A 317 -15.76 -16.19 -9.19
CA GLU A 317 -16.60 -15.93 -8.02
C GLU A 317 -15.77 -15.64 -6.76
N ASP A 318 -14.72 -16.43 -6.50
CA ASP A 318 -13.82 -16.23 -5.36
C ASP A 318 -13.11 -14.85 -5.45
N ASP A 319 -12.62 -14.47 -6.63
CA ASP A 319 -11.96 -13.19 -6.87
C ASP A 319 -12.94 -12.00 -6.70
N TYR A 320 -14.17 -12.09 -7.24
CA TYR A 320 -15.20 -11.07 -7.03
C TYR A 320 -15.64 -10.97 -5.57
N ARG A 321 -15.75 -12.11 -4.86
CA ARG A 321 -16.05 -12.14 -3.43
C ARG A 321 -14.96 -11.46 -2.62
N ALA A 322 -13.70 -11.80 -2.84
CA ALA A 322 -12.56 -11.18 -2.17
C ALA A 322 -12.51 -9.66 -2.43
N THR A 323 -12.81 -9.24 -3.65
CA THR A 323 -12.91 -7.81 -4.02
C THR A 323 -14.00 -7.11 -3.19
N SER A 324 -15.21 -7.67 -3.15
CA SER A 324 -16.34 -7.09 -2.41
C SER A 324 -16.07 -6.94 -0.90
N ILE A 325 -15.38 -7.92 -0.29
CA ILE A 325 -15.00 -7.89 1.13
C ILE A 325 -14.00 -6.77 1.38
N ASN A 326 -12.95 -6.68 0.54
CA ASN A 326 -11.92 -5.67 0.69
C ASN A 326 -12.48 -4.25 0.55
N GLN A 327 -13.37 -4.02 -0.41
CA GLN A 327 -14.03 -2.72 -0.56
C GLN A 327 -14.88 -2.36 0.67
N TYR A 328 -15.60 -3.33 1.24
CA TYR A 328 -16.38 -3.13 2.45
C TYR A 328 -15.50 -2.74 3.65
N ILE A 329 -14.35 -3.41 3.81
CA ILE A 329 -13.37 -3.07 4.85
C ILE A 329 -12.86 -1.64 4.65
N ASN A 330 -12.53 -1.25 3.43
CA ASN A 330 -12.03 0.09 3.12
C ASN A 330 -13.10 1.16 3.39
N LEU A 331 -14.34 0.95 2.94
CA LEU A 331 -15.44 1.88 3.20
C LEU A 331 -15.70 2.07 4.70
N ILE A 332 -15.71 0.99 5.48
CA ILE A 332 -15.90 1.07 6.94
C ILE A 332 -14.72 1.73 7.62
N GLY A 333 -13.50 1.36 7.25
CA GLY A 333 -12.28 1.94 7.82
C GLY A 333 -12.26 3.46 7.63
N THR A 334 -12.47 3.93 6.40
CA THR A 334 -12.53 5.36 6.07
C THR A 334 -13.66 6.07 6.81
N ASN A 335 -14.87 5.49 6.86
CA ASN A 335 -15.99 6.05 7.61
C ASN A 335 -15.75 6.12 9.12
N GLY A 336 -15.13 5.09 9.71
CA GLY A 336 -14.83 5.05 11.14
C GLY A 336 -13.84 6.13 11.55
N ILE A 337 -12.88 6.45 10.68
CA ILE A 337 -11.86 7.47 10.92
C ILE A 337 -12.43 8.87 10.71
N ALA A 338 -13.25 9.05 9.66
CA ALA A 338 -14.02 10.28 9.42
C ALA A 338 -15.03 10.56 10.54
N GLY A 339 -15.57 9.51 11.15
CA GLY A 339 -16.53 9.60 12.25
C GLY A 339 -15.92 9.90 13.62
N ARG A 340 -14.58 10.03 13.73
CA ARG A 340 -13.94 10.32 15.02
C ARG A 340 -14.38 11.71 15.52
N PRO A 341 -14.85 11.82 16.77
CA PRO A 341 -15.29 13.09 17.33
C PRO A 341 -14.13 14.11 17.32
N PRO A 342 -14.41 15.42 17.13
CA PRO A 342 -13.35 16.44 17.06
C PRO A 342 -12.43 16.48 18.30
N GLU A 343 -12.94 16.05 19.45
CA GLU A 343 -12.21 15.96 20.72
C GLU A 343 -11.14 14.85 20.73
N GLU A 344 -11.26 13.86 19.84
CA GLU A 344 -10.28 12.77 19.64
C GLU A 344 -9.31 13.05 18.49
N ARG A 345 -9.43 14.21 17.81
CA ARG A 345 -8.55 14.62 16.72
C ARG A 345 -7.41 15.48 17.23
N CYS A 346 -6.34 15.52 16.44
CA CYS A 346 -5.21 16.40 16.72
C CYS A 346 -5.65 17.87 16.93
N THR A 347 -5.32 18.43 18.09
CA THR A 347 -5.74 19.79 18.52
C THR A 347 -4.78 20.90 18.10
N VAL A 348 -3.75 20.56 17.32
CA VAL A 348 -2.76 21.52 16.84
C VAL A 348 -3.43 22.51 15.87
N ALA A 349 -3.20 23.80 16.06
CA ALA A 349 -3.93 24.89 15.38
C ALA A 349 -3.73 24.95 13.85
N ASP A 350 -2.86 24.12 13.28
CA ASP A 350 -2.48 24.13 11.86
C ASP A 350 -2.41 22.71 11.26
N THR A 351 -3.32 21.82 11.65
CA THR A 351 -3.39 20.48 11.03
C THR A 351 -3.77 20.57 9.55
N GLY A 352 -4.64 21.53 9.20
CA GLY A 352 -5.13 21.73 7.83
C GLY A 352 -5.83 20.50 7.24
N GLY A 353 -6.18 19.53 8.08
CA GLY A 353 -6.81 18.27 7.68
C GLY A 353 -8.30 18.43 7.47
N GLU A 354 -8.82 17.64 6.55
CA GLU A 354 -10.22 17.59 6.12
C GLU A 354 -10.76 16.18 6.32
N ASP A 355 -12.07 16.08 6.54
CA ASP A 355 -12.75 14.79 6.46
C ASP A 355 -12.88 14.31 5.00
N PRO A 356 -12.93 12.99 4.77
CA PRO A 356 -13.23 12.48 3.45
C PRO A 356 -14.60 13.00 2.97
N SER A 357 -14.68 13.37 1.70
CA SER A 357 -15.91 13.92 1.14
C SER A 357 -17.01 12.84 1.06
N ASN A 358 -18.26 13.27 1.25
CA ASN A 358 -19.42 12.38 1.08
C ASN A 358 -19.50 11.81 -0.35
N ASP A 359 -19.07 12.57 -1.35
CA ASP A 359 -19.04 12.14 -2.74
C ASP A 359 -18.07 10.97 -2.93
N MET A 360 -16.87 11.05 -2.33
CA MET A 360 -15.90 9.95 -2.35
C MET A 360 -16.46 8.69 -1.69
N LEU A 361 -17.08 8.83 -0.52
CA LEU A 361 -17.71 7.70 0.18
C LEU A 361 -18.87 7.09 -0.63
N ALA A 362 -19.66 7.92 -1.32
CA ALA A 362 -20.73 7.47 -2.19
C ALA A 362 -20.20 6.73 -3.41
N GLU A 363 -19.14 7.22 -4.06
CA GLU A 363 -18.49 6.55 -5.18
C GLU A 363 -17.95 5.16 -4.79
N MET A 364 -17.27 5.05 -3.64
CA MET A 364 -16.81 3.77 -3.10
C MET A 364 -17.99 2.80 -2.89
N ALA A 365 -19.12 3.27 -2.35
CA ALA A 365 -20.32 2.47 -2.15
C ALA A 365 -21.01 2.04 -3.47
N ILE A 366 -21.08 2.91 -4.48
CA ILE A 366 -21.63 2.58 -5.80
C ILE A 366 -20.80 1.47 -6.45
N ARG A 367 -19.47 1.63 -6.45
CA ARG A 367 -18.55 0.64 -7.01
C ARG A 367 -18.64 -0.72 -6.32
N MET A 368 -18.86 -0.73 -5.00
CA MET A 368 -19.15 -1.97 -4.26
C MET A 368 -20.41 -2.68 -4.75
N ALA A 369 -21.46 -1.91 -5.08
CA ALA A 369 -22.71 -2.46 -5.58
C ALA A 369 -22.50 -3.14 -6.95
N ASP A 370 -21.72 -2.52 -7.85
CA ASP A 370 -21.43 -3.08 -9.17
C ASP A 370 -20.65 -4.41 -9.09
N THR A 371 -19.59 -4.47 -8.27
CA THR A 371 -18.83 -5.71 -8.06
C THR A 371 -19.70 -6.80 -7.41
N ARG A 372 -20.58 -6.43 -6.48
CA ARG A 372 -21.53 -7.37 -5.88
C ARG A 372 -22.55 -7.89 -6.90
N LEU A 373 -23.01 -7.05 -7.82
CA LEU A 373 -23.92 -7.46 -8.89
C LEU A 373 -23.24 -8.46 -9.83
N ALA A 374 -22.00 -8.22 -10.23
CA ALA A 374 -21.21 -9.16 -11.04
C ALA A 374 -21.06 -10.52 -10.34
N TYR A 375 -20.73 -10.52 -9.04
CA TYR A 375 -20.68 -11.73 -8.23
C TYR A 375 -22.02 -12.48 -8.20
N GLN A 376 -23.12 -11.77 -7.96
CA GLN A 376 -24.47 -12.35 -7.92
C GLN A 376 -24.88 -12.94 -9.27
N ASN A 377 -24.48 -12.31 -10.38
CA ASN A 377 -24.72 -12.84 -11.71
C ASN A 377 -24.04 -14.20 -11.89
N LEU A 378 -22.76 -14.33 -11.54
CA LEU A 378 -22.05 -15.60 -11.62
C LEU A 378 -22.71 -16.68 -10.76
N GLN A 379 -23.03 -16.37 -9.50
CA GLN A 379 -23.73 -17.30 -8.60
C GLN A 379 -25.08 -17.75 -9.13
N ALA A 380 -25.79 -16.88 -9.85
CA ALA A 380 -27.09 -17.16 -10.45
C ALA A 380 -26.98 -17.96 -11.77
N GLY A 381 -25.79 -18.42 -12.17
CA GLY A 381 -25.57 -19.08 -13.44
C GLY A 381 -25.73 -18.12 -14.64
N ARG A 382 -25.39 -16.84 -14.45
CA ARG A 382 -25.31 -15.84 -15.52
C ARG A 382 -23.85 -15.50 -15.79
N ASN A 383 -23.53 -15.10 -17.01
CA ASN A 383 -22.20 -14.60 -17.35
C ASN A 383 -21.96 -13.21 -16.71
N ILE A 384 -20.73 -12.69 -16.85
CA ILE A 384 -20.35 -11.39 -16.25
C ILE A 384 -21.20 -10.21 -16.76
N PHE A 385 -21.85 -10.33 -17.92
CA PHE A 385 -22.76 -9.34 -18.48
C PHE A 385 -24.21 -9.50 -18.02
N GLY A 386 -24.50 -10.52 -17.19
CA GLY A 386 -25.83 -10.78 -16.65
C GLY A 386 -26.75 -11.62 -17.53
N TYR A 387 -26.24 -12.23 -18.61
CA TYR A 387 -27.03 -13.16 -19.43
C TYR A 387 -26.95 -14.59 -18.88
N ASP A 388 -28.05 -15.32 -18.93
CA ASP A 388 -28.10 -16.72 -18.51
C ASP A 388 -27.16 -17.59 -19.37
N VAL A 389 -26.24 -18.32 -18.72
CA VAL A 389 -25.24 -19.14 -19.42
C VAL A 389 -25.85 -20.29 -20.22
N ARG A 390 -27.11 -20.67 -19.93
CA ARG A 390 -27.83 -21.70 -20.69
C ARG A 390 -28.25 -21.21 -22.09
N PHE A 391 -28.45 -19.90 -22.23
CA PHE A 391 -28.85 -19.29 -23.50
C PHE A 391 -27.69 -18.56 -24.18
N THR A 392 -26.77 -18.02 -23.39
CA THR A 392 -25.60 -17.29 -23.87
C THR A 392 -24.36 -17.78 -23.11
N PRO A 393 -23.88 -19.01 -23.39
CA PRO A 393 -22.73 -19.57 -22.70
C PRO A 393 -21.49 -18.69 -22.92
N ALA A 394 -20.74 -18.52 -21.84
CA ALA A 394 -19.44 -17.91 -21.87
C ALA A 394 -18.51 -18.73 -22.79
N ARG A 395 -17.92 -18.11 -23.81
CA ARG A 395 -17.04 -18.80 -24.76
C ARG A 395 -15.60 -18.80 -24.24
N PRO A 396 -14.94 -19.96 -24.07
CA PRO A 396 -13.54 -20.01 -23.69
C PRO A 396 -12.63 -19.35 -24.71
N TYR A 397 -11.51 -18.79 -24.28
CA TYR A 397 -10.58 -18.08 -25.17
C TYR A 397 -9.93 -18.96 -26.23
N HIS A 398 -9.85 -20.28 -26.03
CA HIS A 398 -9.31 -21.20 -27.03
C HIS A 398 -10.27 -21.43 -28.21
N THR A 399 -11.53 -20.98 -28.13
CA THR A 399 -12.54 -21.18 -29.20
C THR A 399 -12.49 -20.04 -30.24
N PRO A 400 -12.26 -20.32 -31.54
CA PRO A 400 -12.22 -19.28 -32.57
C PRO A 400 -13.56 -18.58 -32.78
N PHE A 401 -13.53 -17.30 -33.22
CA PHE A 401 -14.74 -16.59 -33.67
C PHE A 401 -15.37 -17.30 -34.87
N GLY A 402 -16.66 -17.61 -34.77
CA GLY A 402 -17.37 -18.38 -35.80
C GLY A 402 -17.10 -19.89 -35.77
N SER A 403 -16.37 -20.39 -34.76
CA SER A 403 -16.31 -21.82 -34.46
C SER A 403 -17.72 -22.34 -34.15
N ASN A 404 -18.04 -23.50 -34.73
CA ASN A 404 -19.27 -24.24 -34.46
C ASN A 404 -19.15 -25.11 -33.20
N ASP A 405 -18.21 -24.84 -32.29
CA ASP A 405 -18.21 -25.48 -30.96
C ASP A 405 -19.50 -25.05 -30.26
N LYS A 406 -20.43 -25.99 -30.26
CA LYS A 406 -21.83 -25.79 -29.95
C LYS A 406 -22.10 -25.55 -28.45
N GLY A 407 -21.03 -25.51 -27.65
CA GLY A 407 -21.10 -25.46 -26.20
C GLY A 407 -21.51 -26.81 -25.62
N LEU A 408 -21.17 -27.00 -24.33
CA LEU A 408 -21.30 -28.28 -23.63
C LEU A 408 -22.71 -28.89 -23.70
N PHE A 409 -23.76 -28.07 -23.85
CA PHE A 409 -25.14 -28.53 -23.89
C PHE A 409 -25.53 -29.14 -25.25
N GLU A 410 -25.14 -28.51 -26.35
CA GLU A 410 -25.40 -29.06 -27.69
C GLU A 410 -24.46 -30.23 -28.00
N GLU A 411 -23.23 -30.25 -27.46
CA GLU A 411 -22.36 -31.43 -27.50
C GLU A 411 -22.92 -32.61 -26.71
N ALA A 412 -23.46 -32.38 -25.51
CA ALA A 412 -24.13 -33.40 -24.73
C ALA A 412 -25.41 -33.91 -25.43
N LYS A 413 -26.13 -33.03 -26.13
CA LYS A 413 -27.30 -33.38 -26.93
C LYS A 413 -26.92 -34.20 -28.17
N ASP A 414 -25.91 -33.78 -28.92
CA ASP A 414 -25.41 -34.50 -30.09
C ASP A 414 -24.85 -35.88 -29.68
N ALA A 415 -24.16 -35.99 -28.54
CA ALA A 415 -23.71 -37.25 -27.98
C ALA A 415 -24.86 -38.16 -27.54
N ALA A 416 -25.93 -37.59 -26.96
CA ALA A 416 -27.14 -38.33 -26.59
C ALA A 416 -27.93 -38.80 -27.82
N GLU A 417 -28.01 -37.98 -28.87
CA GLU A 417 -28.65 -38.35 -30.15
C GLU A 417 -27.84 -39.44 -30.86
N TYR A 418 -26.51 -39.34 -30.87
CA TYR A 418 -25.63 -40.37 -31.40
C TYR A 418 -25.71 -41.70 -30.63
N ALA A 419 -25.76 -41.64 -29.29
CA ALA A 419 -25.97 -42.83 -28.46
C ALA A 419 -27.33 -43.50 -28.71
N ARG A 420 -28.36 -42.72 -29.07
CA ARG A 420 -29.68 -43.22 -29.46
C ARG A 420 -29.67 -43.89 -30.83
N GLU A 421 -28.83 -43.44 -31.77
CA GLU A 421 -28.69 -44.05 -33.10
C GLU A 421 -27.86 -45.35 -33.10
N LEU A 422 -27.04 -45.56 -32.07
CA LEU A 422 -26.25 -46.78 -31.87
C LEU A 422 -27.01 -47.92 -31.16
N GLN A 423 -28.22 -47.67 -30.66
CA GLN A 423 -29.16 -48.68 -30.16
C GLN A 423 -30.14 -49.08 -31.25
#